data_AF-A0A914RVM4-F1
#
_entry.id   AF-A0A914RVM4-F1
#
_cell.length_a   1.000
_cell.length_b   1.000
_cell.length_c   1.000
_cell.angle_alpha   90.00
_cell.angle_beta   90.00
_cell.angle_gamma   90.00
#
_symmetry.space_group_name_H-M   'P 1'
#
loop_
_entity.id
_entity.type
_entity.pdbx_description
1 polymer ?
#
loop_
_entity_poly.entity_id
_entity_poly.type
_entity_poly.pdbx_seq_one_letter_code
_entity_poly.pdbx_strand_id
1 'polypeptide(L)'
;MYCSDFDGDDCTKYEARTRTGLPGTHAYGLEKLFYKYGVDLEIWAHEHSYERMWPLYNRTGCQENTDPFIEHPPPWSAFRSSNYGFSRMQIFNSTHLYFEQLSASKVRRITH
;
A
#
# COMPACT_ATOMS: atom_id res chain seq x y z
N MET A 1 -2.11 -5.28 -2.72
CA MET A 1 -2.25 -4.85 -4.13
C MET A 1 -0.92 -4.36 -4.69
N TYR A 2 -0.21 -3.53 -3.92
CA TYR A 2 1.12 -3.04 -4.20
C TYR A 2 1.93 -3.09 -2.92
N CYS A 3 3.14 -3.62 -2.97
CA CYS A 3 4.03 -3.80 -1.83
C CYS A 3 5.47 -3.83 -2.32
N SER A 4 6.38 -3.69 -1.35
CA SER A 4 7.82 -3.79 -1.54
C SER A 4 8.48 -4.92 -0.73
N ASP A 5 7.68 -5.77 -0.08
CA ASP A 5 8.17 -6.94 0.64
C ASP A 5 8.77 -7.99 -0.32
N PHE A 6 9.91 -8.55 0.09
CA PHE A 6 10.70 -9.51 -0.70
C PHE A 6 10.67 -10.89 -0.04
N ASP A 7 9.50 -11.52 -0.04
CA ASP A 7 9.24 -12.83 0.56
C ASP A 7 8.95 -13.93 -0.48
N GLY A 8 8.91 -13.56 -1.77
CA GLY A 8 8.75 -14.46 -2.91
C GLY A 8 7.30 -14.69 -3.35
N ASP A 9 6.34 -13.94 -2.82
CA ASP A 9 4.92 -14.12 -3.11
C ASP A 9 4.36 -13.11 -4.15
N ASP A 10 3.06 -12.84 -4.13
CA ASP A 10 2.41 -11.86 -5.02
C ASP A 10 2.98 -10.43 -4.93
N CYS A 11 3.64 -10.05 -3.83
CA CYS A 11 4.34 -8.77 -3.67
C CYS A 11 5.55 -8.62 -4.59
N THR A 12 6.24 -9.71 -4.87
CA THR A 12 7.39 -9.73 -5.79
C THR A 12 6.99 -9.73 -7.27
N LYS A 13 5.70 -9.74 -7.59
CA LYS A 13 5.20 -9.87 -8.96
C LYS A 13 4.79 -8.52 -9.56
N TYR A 14 5.22 -8.28 -10.80
CA TYR A 14 4.76 -7.14 -11.60
C TYR A 14 3.24 -7.15 -11.83
N GLU A 15 2.64 -8.33 -11.87
CA GLU A 15 1.20 -8.51 -11.97
C GLU A 15 0.66 -9.23 -10.74
N ALA A 16 0.50 -8.48 -9.64
CA ALA A 16 -0.24 -8.95 -8.49
C ALA A 16 -1.66 -9.33 -8.92
N ARG A 17 -2.12 -10.55 -8.58
CA ARG A 17 -3.43 -11.06 -9.02
C ARG A 17 -4.60 -10.21 -8.53
N THR A 18 -4.50 -9.66 -7.32
CA THR A 18 -5.49 -8.73 -6.77
C THR A 18 -5.61 -7.45 -7.60
N ARG A 19 -4.53 -7.06 -8.26
CA ARG A 19 -4.46 -5.88 -9.14
C ARG A 19 -4.96 -6.16 -10.54
N THR A 20 -4.31 -7.09 -11.24
CA THR A 20 -4.52 -7.32 -12.68
C THR A 20 -5.48 -8.45 -12.99
N GLY A 21 -5.87 -9.26 -12.00
CA GLY A 21 -6.77 -10.39 -12.14
C GLY A 21 -6.05 -11.72 -12.40
N LEU A 22 -6.83 -12.72 -12.81
CA LEU A 22 -6.33 -14.06 -13.11
C LEU A 22 -5.40 -14.06 -14.35
N PRO A 23 -4.28 -14.81 -14.32
CA PRO A 23 -3.36 -14.89 -15.46
C PRO A 23 -4.07 -15.26 -16.78
N GLY A 24 -3.72 -14.58 -17.87
CA GLY A 24 -4.22 -14.83 -19.22
C GLY A 24 -5.62 -14.27 -19.53
N THR A 25 -6.49 -14.09 -18.54
CA THR A 25 -7.84 -13.53 -18.74
C THR A 25 -7.98 -12.11 -18.20
N HIS A 26 -7.14 -11.72 -17.24
CA HIS A 26 -7.27 -10.48 -16.47
C HIS A 26 -8.66 -10.31 -15.82
N ALA A 27 -9.36 -11.43 -15.61
CA ALA A 27 -10.65 -11.44 -14.94
C ALA A 27 -10.47 -11.16 -13.44
N TYR A 28 -11.42 -10.44 -12.85
CA TYR A 28 -11.48 -10.15 -11.42
C TYR A 28 -10.37 -9.23 -10.86
N GLY A 29 -9.63 -8.51 -11.71
CA GLY A 29 -8.70 -7.47 -11.23
C GLY A 29 -9.42 -6.29 -10.61
N LEU A 30 -8.97 -5.84 -9.43
CA LEU A 30 -9.68 -4.83 -8.62
C LEU A 30 -9.27 -3.39 -8.94
N GLU A 31 -8.05 -3.17 -9.45
CA GLU A 31 -7.50 -1.82 -9.65
C GLU A 31 -8.37 -0.94 -10.55
N LYS A 32 -8.80 -1.48 -11.70
CA LYS A 32 -9.70 -0.76 -12.62
C LYS A 32 -11.05 -0.45 -11.99
N LEU A 33 -11.54 -1.33 -11.11
CA LEU A 33 -12.80 -1.15 -10.40
C LEU A 33 -12.68 0.00 -9.39
N PHE A 34 -11.63 0.00 -8.58
CA PHE A 34 -11.39 1.04 -7.57
C PHE A 34 -11.20 2.42 -8.19
N TYR A 35 -10.47 2.50 -9.30
CA TYR A 35 -10.33 3.76 -10.04
C TYR A 35 -11.68 4.25 -10.60
N LYS A 36 -12.46 3.37 -11.23
CA LYS A 36 -13.76 3.72 -11.82
C LYS A 36 -14.75 4.30 -10.81
N TYR A 37 -14.73 3.80 -9.58
CA TYR A 37 -15.65 4.22 -8.52
C TYR A 37 -15.06 5.26 -7.56
N GLY A 38 -13.85 5.78 -7.83
CA GLY A 38 -13.24 6.84 -7.04
C GLY A 38 -12.92 6.43 -5.60
N VAL A 39 -12.36 5.24 -5.40
CA VAL A 39 -11.91 4.80 -4.07
C VAL A 39 -10.74 5.67 -3.63
N ASP A 40 -10.89 6.35 -2.48
CA ASP A 40 -9.87 7.26 -1.94
C ASP A 40 -8.74 6.54 -1.16
N LEU A 41 -9.07 5.42 -0.50
CA LEU A 41 -8.14 4.66 0.34
C LEU A 41 -8.41 3.16 0.24
N GLU A 42 -7.36 2.38 0.01
CA GLU A 42 -7.36 0.91 0.11
C GLU A 42 -6.49 0.49 1.29
N ILE A 43 -7.06 -0.32 2.18
CA ILE A 43 -6.32 -0.95 3.28
C ILE A 43 -6.30 -2.44 2.99
N TRP A 44 -5.10 -3.00 2.97
CA TRP A 44 -4.89 -4.40 2.67
C TRP A 44 -3.88 -5.00 3.65
N ALA A 45 -3.92 -6.32 3.77
CA ALA A 45 -3.07 -7.13 4.63
C ALA A 45 -2.64 -8.35 3.83
N HIS A 46 -1.61 -9.04 4.33
CA HIS A 46 -1.04 -10.31 3.88
C HIS A 46 0.41 -10.28 4.38
N GLU A 47 1.07 -9.17 4.06
CA GLU A 47 2.38 -8.81 4.54
C GLU A 47 2.37 -8.46 6.02
N HIS A 48 3.40 -8.92 6.72
CA HIS A 48 3.62 -8.62 8.13
C HIS A 48 4.42 -7.33 8.30
N SER A 49 4.03 -6.30 7.54
CA SER A 49 4.65 -4.99 7.49
C SER A 49 3.56 -3.92 7.37
N TYR A 50 3.89 -2.67 7.71
CA TYR A 50 3.06 -1.52 7.34
C TYR A 50 3.78 -0.72 6.26
N GLU A 51 3.13 -0.55 5.11
CA GLU A 51 3.58 0.29 4.01
C GLU A 51 2.47 1.26 3.59
N ARG A 52 2.81 2.55 3.51
CA ARG A 52 1.93 3.59 2.97
C ARG A 52 2.48 4.12 1.65
N MET A 53 1.66 4.03 0.62
CA MET A 53 1.96 4.51 -0.72
C MET A 53 1.42 5.91 -0.96
N TRP A 54 1.94 6.59 -2.00
CA TRP A 54 1.26 7.75 -2.59
C TRP A 54 0.02 7.32 -3.38
N PRO A 55 -0.87 8.29 -3.71
CA PRO A 55 -1.92 8.04 -4.69
C PRO A 55 -1.34 7.49 -5.99
N LEU A 56 -1.81 6.33 -6.41
CA LEU A 56 -1.27 5.61 -7.56
C LEU A 56 -2.39 4.88 -8.30
N TYR A 57 -2.22 4.72 -9.61
CA TYR A 57 -3.05 3.85 -10.44
C TYR A 57 -2.19 3.26 -11.54
N ASN A 58 -2.31 1.96 -11.81
CA ASN A 58 -1.61 1.21 -12.85
C ASN A 58 -0.09 1.42 -12.84
N ARG A 59 0.54 1.40 -11.66
CA ARG A 59 1.97 1.70 -11.46
C ARG A 59 2.37 3.09 -11.95
N THR A 60 1.40 3.93 -12.29
CA THR A 60 1.55 5.31 -12.71
C THR A 60 0.98 6.23 -11.62
N GLY A 61 1.82 6.43 -10.60
CA GLY A 61 1.88 7.60 -9.72
C GLY A 61 3.37 7.95 -9.59
N CYS A 62 3.74 9.20 -9.29
CA CYS A 62 5.13 9.74 -9.26
C CYS A 62 6.20 8.74 -9.77
N GLN A 63 6.47 8.75 -11.08
CA GLN A 63 7.25 7.75 -11.80
C GLN A 63 8.72 7.70 -11.33
N GLU A 64 9.21 6.51 -10.93
CA GLU A 64 10.52 5.96 -11.30
C GLU A 64 10.59 4.44 -10.96
N ASN A 65 11.30 3.62 -11.75
CA ASN A 65 11.16 2.15 -11.87
C ASN A 65 11.97 1.29 -10.84
N THR A 66 11.28 0.33 -10.18
CA THR A 66 11.62 -1.06 -9.66
C THR A 66 12.85 -1.42 -8.76
N ASP A 67 12.53 -2.04 -7.56
CA ASP A 67 13.17 -3.00 -6.58
C ASP A 67 14.70 -3.05 -6.26
N PRO A 68 15.20 -3.34 -5.00
CA PRO A 68 14.64 -4.01 -3.77
C PRO A 68 14.68 -3.12 -2.47
N PHE A 69 14.48 -3.63 -1.22
CA PHE A 69 14.61 -2.82 0.03
C PHE A 69 16.05 -2.30 0.27
N ILE A 70 16.31 -1.08 -0.19
CA ILE A 70 17.57 -0.34 -0.06
C ILE A 70 17.68 0.41 1.28
N GLU A 71 18.92 0.52 1.80
CA GLU A 71 19.34 1.35 2.94
C GLU A 71 18.89 2.82 2.78
N HIS A 72 18.64 3.24 1.54
CA HIS A 72 18.07 4.52 1.16
C HIS A 72 16.64 4.35 0.60
N PRO A 73 15.58 4.83 1.30
CA PRO A 73 14.20 4.65 0.88
C PRO A 73 13.86 5.40 -0.42
N PRO A 74 13.07 4.81 -1.32
CA PRO A 74 12.62 5.51 -2.53
C PRO A 74 11.52 6.54 -2.21
N PRO A 75 11.38 7.59 -3.04
CA PRO A 75 10.51 8.74 -2.76
C PRO A 75 9.01 8.39 -2.72
N TRP A 76 8.61 7.22 -3.25
CA TRP A 76 7.21 6.80 -3.26
C TRP A 76 6.72 6.06 -2.01
N SER A 77 7.65 5.54 -1.21
CA SER A 77 7.35 4.94 0.09
C SER A 77 7.24 6.08 1.10
N ALA A 78 6.01 6.56 1.33
CA ALA A 78 5.80 7.67 2.25
C ALA A 78 6.15 7.30 3.69
N PHE A 79 5.94 6.03 4.09
CA PHE A 79 6.31 5.54 5.42
C PHE A 79 6.32 4.02 5.46
N ARG A 80 7.31 3.44 6.15
CA ARG A 80 7.43 1.99 6.37
C ARG A 80 7.68 1.70 7.84
N SER A 81 7.04 0.65 8.36
CA SER A 81 7.37 0.14 9.69
C SER A 81 7.19 -1.36 9.76
N SER A 82 8.22 -2.03 10.30
CA SER A 82 8.17 -3.46 10.64
C SER A 82 7.76 -3.70 12.10
N ASN A 83 7.36 -2.65 12.82
CA ASN A 83 6.87 -2.80 14.18
C ASN A 83 5.42 -3.29 14.16
N TYR A 84 5.10 -4.23 15.06
CA TYR A 84 3.72 -4.57 15.36
C TYR A 84 2.95 -3.30 15.71
N GLY A 85 1.77 -3.17 15.13
CA GLY A 85 0.98 -1.96 15.24
C GLY A 85 -0.42 -2.13 14.68
N PHE A 86 -1.20 -1.06 14.77
CA PHE A 86 -2.53 -0.96 14.20
C PHE A 86 -2.75 0.44 13.65
N SER A 87 -3.62 0.55 12.66
CA SER A 87 -3.99 1.84 12.09
C SER A 87 -5.18 2.45 12.84
N ARG A 88 -5.17 3.76 13.00
CA ARG A 88 -6.30 4.54 13.50
C ARG A 88 -6.73 5.53 12.42
N MET A 89 -8.04 5.51 12.11
CA MET A 89 -8.66 6.41 11.15
C MET A 89 -9.75 7.23 11.82
N GLN A 90 -9.75 8.54 11.59
CA GLN A 90 -10.79 9.46 12.04
C GLN A 90 -11.32 10.26 10.84
N ILE A 91 -12.62 10.16 10.57
CA ILE A 91 -13.29 10.90 9.49
C ILE A 91 -13.94 12.12 10.14
N PHE A 92 -13.54 13.32 9.75
CA PHE A 92 -14.08 14.56 10.30
C PHE A 92 -15.31 15.06 9.52
N ASN A 93 -15.28 14.90 8.20
CA ASN A 93 -16.35 15.30 7.30
C ASN A 93 -16.16 14.62 5.93
N SER A 94 -16.93 15.05 4.92
CA SER A 94 -16.89 14.48 3.57
C SER A 94 -15.60 14.73 2.79
N THR A 95 -14.69 15.58 3.26
CA THR A 95 -13.44 15.93 2.57
C THR A 95 -12.18 15.78 3.44
N HIS A 96 -12.33 15.50 4.73
CA HIS A 96 -11.22 15.43 5.68
C HIS A 96 -11.27 14.15 6.49
N LEU A 97 -10.21 13.36 6.37
CA LEU A 97 -9.91 12.23 7.24
C LEU A 97 -8.47 12.35 7.75
N TYR A 98 -8.22 11.79 8.93
CA TYR A 98 -6.89 11.60 9.49
C TYR A 98 -6.61 10.11 9.63
N PHE A 99 -5.43 9.70 9.18
CA PHE A 99 -4.99 8.31 9.22
C PHE A 99 -3.57 8.24 9.81
N GLU A 100 -3.36 7.36 10.78
CA GLU A 100 -2.05 7.14 11.40
C GLU A 100 -1.82 5.66 11.71
N GLN A 101 -0.54 5.27 11.74
CA GLN A 101 -0.09 3.98 12.24
C GLN A 101 0.48 4.15 13.65
N LEU A 102 0.01 3.31 14.59
CA LEU A 102 0.47 3.27 15.97
C LEU A 102 1.25 1.98 16.23
N SER A 103 2.35 2.05 16.98
CA SER A 103 3.06 0.84 17.44
C SER A 103 2.34 0.22 18.64
N ALA A 104 2.27 -1.10 18.67
CA ALA A 104 1.69 -1.87 19.78
C ALA A 104 2.67 -2.01 20.97
N SER A 105 3.99 -2.01 20.71
CA SER A 105 5.02 -2.20 21.74
C SER A 105 5.34 -0.91 22.53
N LYS A 106 5.05 0.25 21.96
CA LYS A 106 4.95 1.54 22.66
C LYS A 106 3.74 2.22 22.07
N VAL A 107 2.65 2.41 22.83
CA VAL A 107 1.43 3.14 22.37
C VAL A 107 1.80 4.59 22.06
N ARG A 108 2.40 4.78 20.90
CA ARG A 108 2.98 6.01 20.37
C ARG A 108 2.82 5.94 18.86
N ARG A 109 2.63 7.12 18.28
CA ARG A 109 2.61 7.27 16.81
C ARG A 109 3.95 6.80 16.27
N ILE A 110 3.91 5.95 15.25
CA ILE A 110 5.14 5.64 14.52
C ILE A 110 5.40 6.85 13.63
N THR A 111 6.36 7.68 14.04
CA THR A 111 6.70 8.93 13.35
C THR A 111 7.98 8.78 12.55
N HIS A 112 8.12 9.61 11.53
CA HIS A 112 9.40 9.87 10.86
C HIS A 112 10.48 10.25 11.87
#